data_AF-A0A1H4IZ51-F1
#
_entry.id   AF-A0A1H4IZ51-F1
#
_cell.length_a   1.000
_cell.length_b   1.000
_cell.length_c   1.000
_cell.angle_alpha   90.00
_cell.angle_beta   90.00
_cell.angle_gamma   90.00
#
_symmetry.space_group_name_H-M   'P 1'
#
loop_
_entity.id
_entity.type
_entity.pdbx_description
1 polymer ?
#
loop_
_entity_poly.entity_id
_entity_poly.type
_entity_poly.pdbx_seq_one_letter_code
_entity_poly.pdbx_strand_id
1 'polypeptide(L)'
;MSTTIAPPAHHRDVYRALERALTAEDARSFRLQDIAPLDTWAALLRGETSQYLVGGALSGALDALRTIDAIPMDAEGCSIVPPGGAITQTDMTMARQWLSDGLRGQGDLLGEQTVVTNTLAARGWLNHSVRITSLILAIYCVASESADRARAALRRAS
;
A
#
# COMPACT_ATOMS: atom_id res chain seq x y z
N MET A 1 -10.95 32.96 14.20
CA MET A 1 -11.70 32.38 13.06
C MET A 1 -10.75 31.48 12.32
N SER A 2 -10.81 30.16 12.53
CA SER A 2 -9.95 29.20 11.83
C SER A 2 -10.56 28.93 10.46
N THR A 3 -9.93 29.42 9.41
CA THR A 3 -10.33 29.14 8.03
C THR A 3 -9.99 27.68 7.73
N THR A 4 -10.99 26.81 7.76
CA THR A 4 -10.88 25.44 7.25
C THR A 4 -10.73 25.54 5.73
N ILE A 5 -9.47 25.59 5.26
CA ILE A 5 -9.16 25.50 3.83
C ILE A 5 -9.59 24.10 3.40
N ALA A 6 -10.56 24.03 2.50
CA ALA A 6 -11.00 22.76 1.94
C ALA A 6 -9.78 22.06 1.31
N PRO A 7 -9.51 20.79 1.65
CA PRO A 7 -8.35 20.10 1.12
C PRO A 7 -8.45 20.03 -0.41
N PRO A 8 -7.32 20.12 -1.14
CA PRO A 8 -7.30 20.07 -2.59
C PRO A 8 -8.04 18.83 -3.13
N ALA A 9 -8.56 18.91 -4.37
CA ALA A 9 -9.33 17.82 -4.97
C ALA A 9 -8.61 16.44 -4.91
N HIS A 10 -7.30 16.43 -5.17
CA HIS A 10 -6.47 15.23 -5.09
C HIS A 10 -6.43 14.61 -3.68
N HIS A 11 -6.51 15.40 -2.63
CA HIS A 11 -6.53 14.93 -1.25
C HIS A 11 -7.87 14.27 -0.93
N ARG A 12 -8.98 14.80 -1.44
CA ARG A 12 -10.31 14.22 -1.27
C ARG A 12 -10.44 12.86 -1.96
N ASP A 13 -9.95 12.75 -3.19
CA ASP A 13 -10.02 11.49 -3.95
C ASP A 13 -9.17 10.39 -3.31
N VAL A 14 -8.01 10.76 -2.76
CA VAL A 14 -7.12 9.86 -2.03
C VAL A 14 -7.75 9.35 -0.74
N TYR A 15 -8.37 10.22 0.05
CA TYR A 15 -9.06 9.81 1.27
C TYR A 15 -10.25 8.91 0.99
N ARG A 16 -11.01 9.18 -0.07
CA ARG A 16 -12.11 8.31 -0.50
C ARG A 16 -11.61 6.94 -0.97
N ALA A 17 -10.45 6.88 -1.62
CA ALA A 17 -9.84 5.61 -2.01
C ALA A 17 -9.36 4.80 -0.80
N LEU A 18 -8.78 5.46 0.22
CA LEU A 18 -8.41 4.84 1.48
C LEU A 18 -9.63 4.31 2.24
N GLU A 19 -10.69 5.12 2.34
CA GLU A 19 -11.96 4.72 2.95
C GLU A 19 -12.51 3.45 2.29
N ARG A 20 -12.57 3.40 0.96
CA ARG A 20 -13.01 2.21 0.22
C ARG A 20 -12.14 0.98 0.49
N ALA A 21 -10.83 1.14 0.59
CA ALA A 21 -9.92 0.04 0.87
C ALA A 21 -10.09 -0.50 2.30
N LEU A 22 -10.32 0.39 3.28
CA LEU A 22 -10.54 0.03 4.68
C LEU A 22 -11.92 -0.61 4.91
N THR A 23 -12.93 -0.21 4.15
CA THR A 23 -14.31 -0.72 4.29
C THR A 23 -14.61 -1.91 3.39
N ALA A 24 -13.64 -2.41 2.61
CA ALA A 24 -13.81 -3.59 1.78
C ALA A 24 -14.01 -4.83 2.67
N GLU A 25 -15.19 -5.47 2.61
CA GLU A 25 -15.55 -6.63 3.45
C GLU A 25 -14.85 -7.93 3.00
N ASP A 26 -14.21 -7.94 1.84
CA ASP A 26 -13.49 -9.07 1.30
C ASP A 26 -12.01 -9.10 1.74
N ALA A 27 -11.40 -10.29 1.68
CA ALA A 27 -9.98 -10.53 2.01
C ALA A 27 -8.97 -9.67 1.21
N ARG A 28 -9.48 -8.81 0.32
CA ARG A 28 -8.74 -7.78 -0.38
C ARG A 28 -8.29 -6.67 0.55
N SER A 29 -8.99 -6.39 1.65
CA SER A 29 -8.67 -5.27 2.57
C SER A 29 -7.28 -5.36 3.24
N PHE A 30 -6.58 -6.50 3.13
CA PHE A 30 -5.36 -6.84 3.87
C PHE A 30 -5.45 -6.54 5.37
N ARG A 31 -6.68 -6.48 5.90
CA ARG A 31 -6.95 -6.12 7.29
C ARG A 31 -6.37 -4.76 7.69
N LEU A 32 -6.27 -3.82 6.75
CA LEU A 32 -5.84 -2.45 7.03
C LEU A 32 -6.73 -1.77 8.10
N GLN A 33 -8.00 -2.18 8.20
CA GLN A 33 -8.92 -1.76 9.26
C GLN A 33 -8.62 -2.38 10.64
N ASP A 34 -7.97 -3.55 10.69
CA ASP A 34 -7.56 -4.17 11.95
C ASP A 34 -6.33 -3.45 12.53
N ILE A 35 -5.60 -2.69 11.71
CA ILE A 35 -4.47 -1.85 12.14
C ILE A 35 -4.99 -0.62 12.87
N ALA A 36 -5.98 0.07 12.32
CA ALA A 36 -6.58 1.24 12.95
C ALA A 36 -7.95 1.62 12.32
N PRO A 37 -8.86 2.25 13.08
CA PRO A 37 -10.07 2.88 12.55
C PRO A 37 -9.74 4.02 11.56
N LEU A 38 -10.68 4.35 10.66
CA LEU A 38 -10.52 5.40 9.63
C LEU A 38 -10.09 6.77 10.19
N ASP A 39 -10.66 7.17 11.33
CA ASP A 39 -10.32 8.45 11.99
C ASP A 39 -8.88 8.47 12.50
N THR A 40 -8.40 7.31 12.97
CA THR A 40 -7.02 7.12 13.41
C THR A 40 -6.07 7.15 12.23
N TRP A 41 -6.42 6.54 11.09
CA TRP A 41 -5.65 6.68 9.84
C TRP A 41 -5.54 8.14 9.40
N ALA A 42 -6.63 8.89 9.44
CA ALA A 42 -6.62 10.32 9.12
C ALA A 42 -5.71 11.13 10.05
N ALA A 43 -5.65 10.78 11.33
CA ALA A 43 -4.74 11.41 12.29
C ALA A 43 -3.27 11.04 12.03
N LEU A 44 -2.98 9.75 11.80
CA LEU A 44 -1.63 9.24 11.53
C LEU A 44 -1.04 9.84 10.24
N LEU A 45 -1.85 9.98 9.19
CA LEU A 45 -1.43 10.59 7.92
C LEU A 45 -1.13 12.09 8.03
N ARG A 46 -1.62 12.76 9.08
CA ARG A 46 -1.31 14.16 9.39
C ARG A 46 -0.13 14.30 10.34
N GLY A 47 0.33 13.21 10.95
CA GLY A 47 1.42 13.20 11.93
C GLY A 47 2.80 13.01 11.29
N GLU A 48 3.83 13.31 12.09
CA GLU A 48 5.25 13.18 11.73
C GLU A 48 5.75 11.74 11.62
N THR A 49 4.86 10.76 11.82
CA THR A 49 5.13 9.32 11.75
C THR A 49 4.52 8.68 10.50
N SER A 50 3.94 9.48 9.61
CA SER A 50 3.22 8.99 8.42
C SER A 50 4.10 8.11 7.50
N GLN A 51 5.42 8.30 7.47
CA GLN A 51 6.38 7.45 6.75
C GLN A 51 6.39 5.99 7.21
N TYR A 52 6.10 5.73 8.49
CA TYR A 52 6.08 4.35 9.02
C TYR A 52 4.86 3.57 8.54
N LEU A 53 3.81 4.28 8.09
CA LEU A 53 2.59 3.65 7.57
C LEU A 53 2.84 2.92 6.25
N VAL A 54 3.74 3.42 5.41
CA VAL A 54 4.08 2.77 4.12
C VAL A 54 4.83 1.46 4.38
N GLY A 55 5.76 1.45 5.34
CA GLY A 55 6.48 0.23 5.70
C GLY A 55 5.58 -0.79 6.38
N GLY A 56 4.73 -0.36 7.32
CA GLY A 56 3.73 -1.25 7.92
C GLY A 56 2.75 -1.83 6.90
N ALA A 57 2.29 -1.04 5.93
CA ALA A 57 1.43 -1.53 4.85
C ALA A 57 2.15 -2.54 3.95
N LEU A 58 3.43 -2.30 3.63
CA LEU A 58 4.25 -3.23 2.86
C LEU A 58 4.43 -4.56 3.61
N SER A 59 4.80 -4.53 4.88
CA SER A 59 5.01 -5.74 5.68
C SER A 59 3.73 -6.55 5.85
N GLY A 60 2.61 -5.90 6.15
CA GLY A 60 1.32 -6.58 6.25
C GLY A 60 0.88 -7.23 4.93
N ALA A 61 1.12 -6.55 3.80
CA ALA A 61 0.86 -7.12 2.48
C ALA A 61 1.76 -8.34 2.18
N LEU A 62 3.04 -8.26 2.52
CA LEU A 62 3.98 -9.36 2.35
C LEU A 62 3.62 -10.57 3.20
N ASP A 63 3.27 -10.38 4.47
CA ASP A 63 2.83 -11.46 5.35
C ASP A 63 1.59 -12.15 4.79
N ALA A 64 0.59 -11.39 4.35
CA ALA A 64 -0.61 -11.94 3.73
C ALA A 64 -0.29 -12.72 2.44
N LEU A 65 0.57 -12.18 1.57
CA LEU A 65 0.99 -12.86 0.34
C LEU A 65 1.76 -14.16 0.63
N ARG A 66 2.61 -14.17 1.67
CA ARG A 66 3.32 -15.36 2.13
C ARG A 66 2.35 -16.44 2.64
N THR A 67 1.27 -16.07 3.33
CA THR A 67 0.28 -17.07 3.82
C THR A 67 -0.46 -17.82 2.71
N ILE A 68 -0.41 -17.34 1.47
CA ILE A 68 -1.04 -17.97 0.31
C ILE A 68 0.00 -18.44 -0.71
N ASP A 69 1.27 -18.57 -0.29
CA ASP A 69 2.40 -19.03 -1.10
C ASP A 69 2.59 -18.22 -2.40
N ALA A 70 2.28 -16.92 -2.39
CA ALA A 70 2.53 -16.06 -3.54
C ALA A 70 4.04 -15.93 -3.80
N ILE A 71 4.41 -15.93 -5.07
CA ILE A 71 5.81 -15.82 -5.51
C ILE A 71 6.11 -14.41 -6.04
N PRO A 72 7.39 -13.99 -6.13
CA PRO A 72 7.75 -12.66 -6.65
C PRO A 72 7.11 -12.34 -8.01
N MET A 73 6.98 -13.35 -8.87
CA MET A 73 6.37 -13.22 -10.20
C MET A 73 4.89 -12.82 -10.15
N ASP A 74 4.18 -13.09 -9.07
CA ASP A 74 2.79 -12.69 -8.87
C ASP A 74 2.67 -11.17 -8.73
N ALA A 75 3.63 -10.55 -8.05
CA ALA A 75 3.75 -9.08 -7.94
C ALA A 75 4.31 -8.45 -9.22
N GLU A 76 5.32 -9.04 -9.85
CA GLU A 76 5.94 -8.45 -11.05
C GLU A 76 5.02 -8.44 -12.26
N GLY A 77 4.25 -9.50 -12.45
CA GLY A 77 3.27 -9.59 -13.52
C GLY A 77 1.98 -8.81 -13.26
N CYS A 78 1.89 -8.06 -12.14
CA CYS A 78 0.77 -7.16 -11.90
C CYS A 78 0.74 -6.06 -12.97
N SER A 79 -0.36 -6.03 -13.73
CA SER A 79 -0.59 -5.12 -14.85
C SER A 79 -1.64 -4.04 -14.55
N ILE A 80 -2.00 -3.88 -13.27
CA ILE A 80 -3.00 -2.89 -12.85
C ILE A 80 -2.59 -1.50 -13.33
N VAL A 81 -3.47 -0.92 -14.15
CA VAL A 81 -3.48 0.52 -14.43
C VAL A 81 -3.94 1.22 -13.15
N PRO A 82 -3.26 2.30 -12.70
CA PRO A 82 -3.68 3.04 -11.52
C PRO A 82 -5.19 3.32 -11.62
N PRO A 83 -6.00 3.00 -10.58
CA PRO A 83 -7.46 3.08 -10.64
C PRO A 83 -8.04 4.50 -10.77
N GLY A 84 -7.21 5.48 -11.17
CA GLY A 84 -7.52 6.91 -11.23
C GLY A 84 -7.16 7.65 -9.94
N GLY A 85 -7.15 8.99 -10.00
CA GLY A 85 -6.83 9.85 -8.86
C GLY A 85 -5.34 10.18 -8.73
N ALA A 86 -4.83 10.29 -7.49
CA ALA A 86 -3.45 10.70 -7.21
C ALA A 86 -2.42 9.55 -7.26
N ILE A 87 -2.88 8.29 -7.45
CA ILE A 87 -2.00 7.14 -7.63
C ILE A 87 -1.33 7.24 -8.99
N THR A 88 -0.01 7.37 -8.96
CA THR A 88 0.78 7.49 -10.19
C THR A 88 1.30 6.13 -10.64
N GLN A 89 1.67 6.03 -11.91
CA GLN A 89 2.38 4.84 -12.42
C GLN A 89 3.70 4.59 -11.68
N THR A 90 4.35 5.65 -11.20
CA THR A 90 5.55 5.56 -10.36
C THR A 90 5.24 4.88 -9.04
N ASP A 91 4.15 5.25 -8.37
CA ASP A 91 3.73 4.65 -7.10
C ASP A 91 3.44 3.14 -7.27
N MET A 92 2.73 2.77 -8.34
CA MET A 92 2.48 1.36 -8.69
C MET A 92 3.76 0.58 -9.00
N THR A 93 4.73 1.22 -9.66
CA THR A 93 6.02 0.59 -9.99
C THR A 93 6.86 0.37 -8.75
N MET A 94 6.90 1.35 -7.83
CA MET A 94 7.56 1.21 -6.55
C MET A 94 6.93 0.10 -5.71
N ALA A 95 5.60 0.06 -5.62
CA ALA A 95 4.88 -0.99 -4.89
C ALA A 95 5.18 -2.40 -5.46
N ARG A 96 5.18 -2.58 -6.78
CA ARG A 96 5.55 -3.86 -7.43
C ARG A 96 6.97 -4.29 -7.10
N GLN A 97 7.93 -3.37 -7.18
CA GLN A 97 9.32 -3.67 -6.84
C GLN A 97 9.45 -4.07 -5.37
N TRP A 98 8.90 -3.27 -4.46
CA TRP A 98 8.98 -3.56 -3.03
C TRP A 98 8.34 -4.90 -2.65
N LEU A 99 7.17 -5.22 -3.21
CA LEU A 99 6.51 -6.50 -2.96
C LEU A 99 7.29 -7.67 -3.58
N SER A 100 7.78 -7.53 -4.82
CA SER A 100 8.58 -8.57 -5.46
C SER A 100 9.86 -8.85 -4.68
N ASP A 101 10.59 -7.80 -4.30
CA ASP A 101 11.84 -7.92 -3.55
C ASP A 101 11.60 -8.47 -2.13
N GLY A 102 10.51 -8.04 -1.49
CA GLY A 102 10.08 -8.56 -0.19
C GLY A 102 9.60 -10.02 -0.23
N LEU A 103 9.14 -10.53 -1.37
CA LEU A 103 8.85 -11.96 -1.58
C LEU A 103 10.11 -12.77 -1.92
N ARG A 104 11.14 -12.14 -2.51
CA ARG A 104 12.45 -12.77 -2.77
C ARG A 104 13.25 -12.96 -1.49
N GLY A 105 13.25 -11.96 -0.62
CA GLY A 105 13.82 -12.06 0.72
C GLY A 105 12.84 -12.74 1.67
N GLN A 106 13.30 -13.68 2.52
CA GLN A 106 12.49 -14.15 3.64
C GLN A 106 12.46 -13.06 4.74
N GLY A 107 11.73 -11.99 4.47
CA GLY A 107 11.93 -10.64 5.01
C GLY A 107 11.92 -10.48 6.53
N ASP A 108 12.83 -9.64 7.00
CA ASP A 108 12.78 -8.95 8.28
C ASP A 108 12.06 -7.61 8.07
N LEU A 109 11.02 -7.35 8.87
CA LEU A 109 10.27 -6.09 8.96
C LEU A 109 11.19 -4.85 8.99
N LEU A 110 12.35 -4.94 9.64
CA LEU A 110 13.31 -3.84 9.73
C LEU A 110 13.94 -3.50 8.37
N GLY A 111 14.14 -4.50 7.50
CA GLY A 111 14.65 -4.31 6.15
C GLY A 111 13.65 -3.56 5.27
N GLU A 112 12.38 -3.95 5.33
CA GLU A 112 11.28 -3.35 4.57
C GLU A 112 11.08 -1.89 4.96
N GLN A 113 11.04 -1.61 6.27
CA GLN A 113 10.93 -0.23 6.79
C GLN A 113 12.12 0.63 6.38
N THR A 114 13.34 0.08 6.37
CA THR A 114 14.56 0.82 5.99
C THR A 114 14.53 1.21 4.52
N VAL A 115 14.17 0.27 3.63
CA VAL A 115 14.06 0.53 2.18
C VAL A 115 13.01 1.62 1.90
N VAL A 116 11.84 1.51 2.53
CA VAL A 116 10.77 2.50 2.38
C VAL A 116 11.23 3.86 2.88
N THR A 117 11.78 3.95 4.10
CA THR A 117 12.22 5.21 4.71
C THR A 117 13.28 5.91 3.85
N ASN A 118 14.30 5.17 3.40
CA ASN A 118 15.35 5.72 2.54
C ASN A 118 14.79 6.24 1.20
N THR A 119 13.84 5.49 0.61
CA THR A 119 13.23 5.88 -0.66
C THR A 119 12.37 7.14 -0.53
N LEU A 120 11.60 7.25 0.55
CA LEU A 120 10.81 8.44 0.88
C LEU A 120 11.71 9.63 1.20
N ALA A 121 12.78 9.44 1.97
CA ALA A 121 13.75 10.48 2.31
C ALA A 121 14.42 11.07 1.06
N ALA A 122 14.92 10.21 0.16
CA ALA A 122 15.55 10.62 -1.09
C ALA A 122 14.62 11.44 -2.01
N ARG A 123 13.30 11.32 -1.83
CA ARG A 123 12.28 12.03 -2.61
C ARG A 123 11.67 13.22 -1.87
N GLY A 124 12.06 13.47 -0.62
CA GLY A 124 11.44 14.49 0.24
C GLY A 124 9.99 14.18 0.59
N TRP A 125 9.61 12.89 0.66
CA TRP A 125 8.22 12.45 0.86
C TRP A 125 7.91 11.98 2.29
N LEU A 126 8.86 12.07 3.22
CA LEU A 126 8.71 11.56 4.59
C LEU A 126 7.45 12.08 5.31
N ASN A 127 7.04 13.32 5.06
CA ASN A 127 5.82 13.91 5.63
C ASN A 127 4.79 14.29 4.56
N HIS A 128 4.92 13.74 3.34
CA HIS A 128 4.05 14.08 2.23
C HIS A 128 2.82 13.17 2.22
N SER A 129 1.83 13.51 3.05
CA SER A 129 0.60 12.72 3.30
C SER A 129 -0.08 12.17 2.04
N VAL A 130 -0.20 12.97 0.97
CA VAL A 130 -0.75 12.53 -0.33
C VAL A 130 0.09 11.41 -0.96
N ARG A 131 1.43 11.51 -0.95
CA ARG A 131 2.33 10.50 -1.52
C ARG A 131 2.37 9.25 -0.66
N ILE A 132 2.38 9.40 0.65
CA ILE A 132 2.30 8.29 1.60
C ILE A 132 1.02 7.49 1.39
N THR A 133 -0.13 8.17 1.33
CA THR A 133 -1.41 7.49 1.10
C THR A 133 -1.45 6.85 -0.28
N SER A 134 -0.94 7.54 -1.32
CA SER A 134 -0.82 7.00 -2.67
C SER A 134 -0.03 5.69 -2.70
N LEU A 135 1.10 5.63 -1.99
CA LEU A 135 1.95 4.44 -1.91
C LEU A 135 1.27 3.30 -1.13
N ILE A 136 0.59 3.59 -0.03
CA ILE A 136 -0.20 2.58 0.71
C ILE A 136 -1.26 1.96 -0.21
N LEU A 137 -1.98 2.78 -0.98
CA LEU A 137 -2.97 2.31 -1.94
C LEU A 137 -2.35 1.55 -3.12
N ALA A 138 -1.18 1.96 -3.59
CA ALA A 138 -0.45 1.25 -4.62
C ALA A 138 -0.02 -0.15 -4.13
N ILE A 139 0.53 -0.25 -2.92
CA ILE A 139 0.87 -1.52 -2.26
C ILE A 139 -0.37 -2.42 -2.20
N TYR A 140 -1.48 -1.87 -1.71
CA TYR A 140 -2.75 -2.58 -1.63
C TYR A 140 -3.22 -3.14 -2.98
N CYS A 141 -3.23 -2.30 -4.02
CA CYS A 141 -3.68 -2.70 -5.35
C CYS A 141 -2.82 -3.83 -5.90
N VAL A 142 -1.49 -3.67 -5.82
CA VAL A 142 -0.55 -4.66 -6.32
C VAL A 142 -0.67 -5.96 -5.55
N ALA A 143 -0.73 -5.91 -4.22
CA ALA A 143 -0.86 -7.10 -3.39
C ALA A 143 -2.17 -7.84 -3.67
N SER A 144 -3.28 -7.11 -3.86
CA SER A 144 -4.59 -7.72 -4.18
C SER A 144 -4.52 -8.53 -5.47
N GLU A 145 -3.97 -7.93 -6.54
CA GLU A 145 -3.78 -8.62 -7.82
C GLU A 145 -2.83 -9.81 -7.70
N SER A 146 -1.74 -9.63 -6.95
CA SER A 146 -0.77 -10.70 -6.72
C SER A 146 -1.44 -11.90 -6.06
N ALA A 147 -2.30 -11.66 -5.07
CA ALA A 147 -3.06 -12.69 -4.39
C ALA A 147 -4.05 -13.38 -5.33
N ASP A 148 -4.75 -12.63 -6.19
CA ASP A 148 -5.67 -13.19 -7.17
C ASP A 148 -4.94 -14.06 -8.21
N ARG A 149 -3.74 -13.64 -8.64
CA ARG A 149 -2.87 -14.41 -9.54
C ARG A 149 -2.37 -15.70 -8.88
N ALA A 150 -1.87 -15.63 -7.65
CA ALA A 150 -1.41 -16.80 -6.90
C ALA A 150 -2.54 -17.84 -6.74
N ARG A 151 -3.73 -17.39 -6.33
CA ARG A 151 -4.92 -18.26 -6.19
C ARG A 151 -5.37 -18.86 -7.53
N ALA A 152 -5.30 -18.08 -8.62
CA ALA A 152 -5.64 -18.56 -9.96
C ALA A 152 -4.65 -19.63 -10.43
N ALA A 153 -3.36 -19.51 -10.11
CA ALA A 153 -2.36 -20.52 -10.43
C ALA A 153 -2.63 -21.84 -9.68
N LEU A 154 -2.95 -21.77 -8.39
CA LEU A 154 -3.30 -22.93 -7.58
C LEU A 154 -4.52 -23.68 -8.14
N ARG A 155 -5.57 -22.96 -8.53
CA ARG A 155 -6.79 -23.57 -9.13
C ARG A 155 -6.55 -24.25 -10.48
N ARG A 156 -5.50 -23.88 -11.22
CA ARG A 156 -5.17 -24.53 -12.50
C ARG A 156 -4.33 -25.79 -12.32
N ALA A 157 -3.70 -25.93 -11.16
CA ALA A 157 -2.83 -27.07 -10.84
C ALA A 157 -3.59 -28.23 -10.17
N SER A 158 -4.79 -27.97 -9.63
CA SER A 158 -5.74 -28.94 -9.07
C SER A 158 -6.66 -29.54 -10.12
#